data_AF-A0A1S8TNG8-F1
#
_entry.id   AF-A0A1S8TNG8-F1
#
_cell.length_a   1.000
_cell.length_b   1.000
_cell.length_c   1.000
_cell.angle_alpha   90.00
_cell.angle_beta   90.00
_cell.angle_gamma   90.00
#
_symmetry.space_group_name_H-M   'P 1'
#
loop_
_entity.id
_entity.type
_entity.pdbx_description
1 polymer ?
#
loop_
_entity_poly.entity_id
_entity_poly.type
_entity_poly.pdbx_seq_one_letter_code
_entity_poly.pdbx_strand_id
1 'polypeptide(L)'
;MIVKCIDNNLCTTLTLNKEYAVVEEAPEYYVIIDDKSNETTCRKTRFVIIEDGGITKNAKATITELNYQLENDFKDIKNFSIRKNSKGEIKEISIKFKYNL
;
A
#
# COMPACT_ATOMS: atom_id res chain seq x y z
N MET A 1 5.28 4.97 3.50
CA MET A 1 5.95 3.76 2.95
C MET A 1 7.39 3.79 3.42
N ILE A 2 7.93 2.63 3.81
CA ILE A 2 9.35 2.48 4.18
C ILE A 2 10.02 1.64 3.10
N VAL A 3 11.15 2.12 2.59
CA VAL A 3 11.96 1.45 1.58
C VAL A 3 13.38 1.25 2.07
N LYS A 4 14.01 0.13 1.73
CA LYS A 4 15.40 -0.16 2.08
C LYS A 4 16.31 0.00 0.86
N CYS A 5 17.38 0.77 1.01
CA CYS A 5 18.35 0.98 -0.06
C CYS A 5 19.12 -0.31 -0.37
N ILE A 6 19.13 -0.70 -1.65
CA ILE A 6 19.91 -1.84 -2.19
C ILE A 6 20.94 -1.41 -3.23
N ASP A 7 20.91 -0.16 -3.69
CA ASP A 7 21.92 0.42 -4.57
C ASP A 7 22.08 1.94 -4.31
N ASN A 8 23.20 2.32 -3.69
CA ASN A 8 23.56 3.70 -3.40
C ASN A 8 24.55 4.30 -4.42
N ASN A 9 24.81 3.65 -5.56
CA ASN A 9 25.73 4.16 -6.58
C ASN A 9 25.26 5.53 -7.10
N LEU A 10 26.09 6.57 -7.11
CA LEU A 10 25.72 7.95 -7.48
C LEU A 10 24.73 8.67 -6.52
N CYS A 11 24.37 8.06 -5.38
CA CYS A 11 23.59 8.69 -4.31
C CYS A 11 24.38 8.61 -3.00
N THR A 12 25.38 9.48 -2.86
CA THR A 12 26.35 9.43 -1.74
C THR A 12 25.77 9.76 -0.37
N THR A 13 24.53 10.28 -0.32
CA THR A 13 23.80 10.55 0.92
C THR A 13 22.91 9.39 1.36
N LEU A 14 22.98 8.24 0.67
CA LEU A 14 22.31 7.00 1.03
C LEU A 14 23.30 5.93 1.50
N THR A 15 22.92 5.27 2.59
CA THR A 15 23.61 4.12 3.16
C THR A 15 22.93 2.84 2.68
N LEU A 16 23.73 1.93 2.12
CA LEU A 16 23.27 0.61 1.70
C LEU A 16 22.64 -0.16 2.87
N ASN A 17 21.54 -0.88 2.62
CA ASN A 17 20.74 -1.62 3.60
C ASN A 17 20.04 -0.79 4.68
N LYS A 18 20.12 0.54 4.62
CA LYS A 18 19.34 1.42 5.51
C LYS A 18 17.93 1.62 4.99
N GLU A 19 16.99 1.76 5.93
CA GLU A 19 15.58 2.06 5.67
C GLU A 19 15.34 3.57 5.65
N TYR A 20 14.49 3.98 4.72
CA TYR A 20 14.14 5.36 4.44
C TYR A 20 12.62 5.51 4.37
N ALA A 21 12.11 6.58 4.97
CA ALA A 21 10.72 6.97 4.82
C ALA A 21 10.52 7.65 3.46
N VAL A 22 9.53 7.19 2.71
CA VAL A 22 9.11 7.82 1.45
C VAL A 22 8.10 8.91 1.74
N VAL A 23 8.45 10.12 1.29
CA VAL A 23 7.65 11.35 1.39
C VAL A 23 6.68 11.44 0.22
N GLU A 24 7.17 11.15 -0.99
CA GLU A 24 6.39 11.17 -2.23
C GLU A 24 6.77 10.01 -3.14
N GLU A 25 5.78 9.49 -3.89
CA GLU A 25 5.95 8.44 -4.87
C GLU A 25 5.47 8.90 -6.26
N ALA A 26 6.40 8.96 -7.22
CA ALA A 26 6.12 9.13 -8.64
C ALA A 26 6.19 7.76 -9.35
N PRO A 27 5.84 7.61 -10.65
CA PRO A 27 5.89 6.31 -11.33
C PRO A 27 7.26 5.61 -11.26
N GLU A 28 8.36 6.35 -11.49
CA GLU A 28 9.72 5.80 -11.57
C GLU A 28 10.64 6.20 -10.40
N TYR A 29 10.19 7.11 -9.53
CA TYR A 29 11.02 7.72 -8.48
C TYR A 29 10.33 7.73 -7.12
N TYR A 30 11.14 7.72 -6.06
CA TYR A 30 10.76 8.06 -4.70
C TYR A 30 11.42 9.37 -4.30
N VAL A 31 10.69 10.20 -3.56
CA VAL A 31 11.27 11.29 -2.77
C VAL A 31 11.40 10.79 -1.33
N ILE A 32 12.63 10.77 -0.81
CA ILE A 32 12.96 10.29 0.54
C ILE A 32 13.72 11.36 1.32
N ILE A 33 13.75 11.23 2.65
CA ILE A 33 14.66 12.00 3.50
C ILE A 33 15.98 11.23 3.62
N ASP A 34 17.08 11.81 3.15
CA ASP A 34 18.40 11.18 3.13
C ASP A 34 19.14 11.21 4.48
N ASP A 35 20.37 10.69 4.55
CA ASP A 35 21.18 10.65 5.78
C ASP A 35 21.59 12.04 6.29
N LYS A 36 21.40 13.09 5.48
CA LYS A 36 21.67 14.49 5.82
C LYS A 36 20.38 15.28 6.10
N SER A 37 19.25 14.59 6.26
CA SER A 37 17.92 15.17 6.48
C SER A 37 17.41 16.05 5.34
N ASN A 38 17.86 15.80 4.09
CA ASN A 38 17.37 16.51 2.91
C ASN A 38 16.41 15.63 2.11
N GLU A 39 15.41 16.25 1.48
CA GLU A 39 14.60 15.59 0.46
C GLU A 39 15.45 15.28 -0.78
N THR A 40 15.52 13.99 -1.15
CA THR A 40 16.28 13.52 -2.29
C THR A 40 15.39 12.65 -3.18
N THR A 41 15.41 12.94 -4.48
CA THR A 41 14.70 12.15 -5.51
C THR A 41 15.60 11.03 -6.02
N CYS A 42 15.13 9.78 -5.89
CA CYS A 42 15.89 8.58 -6.27
C CYS A 42 15.03 7.62 -7.10
N ARG A 43 15.64 6.90 -8.04
CA ARG A 43 14.96 5.85 -8.82
C ARG A 43 14.48 4.72 -7.90
N LYS A 44 13.27 4.21 -8.13
CA LYS A 44 12.71 3.10 -7.34
C LYS A 44 13.57 1.83 -7.36
N THR A 45 14.25 1.58 -8.48
CA THR A 45 15.13 0.40 -8.67
C THR A 45 16.26 0.32 -7.66
N ARG A 46 16.55 1.41 -6.94
CA ARG A 46 17.56 1.47 -5.88
C ARG A 46 17.09 0.95 -4.53
N PHE A 47 15.81 0.63 -4.40
CA PHE A 47 15.21 0.23 -3.14
C PHE A 47 14.36 -1.02 -3.27
N VAL A 48 14.13 -1.67 -2.13
CA VAL A 48 13.05 -2.64 -1.95
C VAL A 48 12.05 -2.08 -0.96
N ILE A 49 10.77 -2.34 -1.18
CA ILE A 49 9.73 -1.93 -0.23
C ILE A 49 9.80 -2.84 1.00
N ILE A 50 9.92 -2.24 2.18
CA ILE A 50 9.87 -2.94 3.47
C ILE A 50 8.47 -2.82 4.08
N GLU A 51 7.89 -1.63 4.00
CA GLU A 51 6.53 -1.37 4.49
C GLU A 51 5.74 -0.53 3.49
N ASP A 52 4.79 -1.15 2.82
CA ASP A 52 3.81 -0.45 1.99
C ASP A 52 2.64 0.04 2.85
N GLY A 53 2.75 1.27 3.35
CA GLY A 53 1.68 1.92 4.10
C GLY A 53 0.38 2.10 3.30
N GLY A 54 0.41 2.04 1.96
CA GLY A 54 -0.76 2.17 1.10
C GLY A 54 -1.68 0.95 1.19
N ILE A 55 -1.12 -0.24 1.05
CA ILE A 55 -1.89 -1.50 1.20
C ILE A 55 -2.46 -1.60 2.61
N THR A 56 -1.64 -1.35 3.64
CA THR A 56 -2.08 -1.40 5.03
C THR A 56 -3.21 -0.41 5.31
N LYS A 57 -3.09 0.84 4.82
CA LYS A 57 -4.13 1.86 4.97
C LYS A 57 -5.43 1.47 4.25
N ASN A 58 -5.34 0.98 3.02
CA ASN A 58 -6.50 0.55 2.24
C ASN A 58 -7.20 -0.67 2.85
N ALA A 59 -6.42 -1.65 3.33
CA ALA A 59 -6.93 -2.81 4.04
C ALA A 59 -7.64 -2.40 5.33
N LYS A 60 -7.02 -1.51 6.13
CA LYS A 60 -7.63 -0.99 7.36
C LYS A 60 -8.95 -0.27 7.08
N ALA A 61 -8.97 0.64 6.10
CA ALA A 61 -10.21 1.35 5.71
C ALA A 61 -11.30 0.38 5.26
N THR A 62 -10.94 -0.65 4.48
CA THR A 62 -11.87 -1.68 4.01
C THR A 62 -12.43 -2.50 5.17
N ILE A 63 -11.59 -2.95 6.12
CA ILE A 63 -12.04 -3.70 7.30
C ILE A 63 -12.96 -2.84 8.17
N THR A 64 -12.63 -1.56 8.38
CA THR A 64 -13.48 -0.63 9.13
C THR A 64 -14.87 -0.51 8.50
N GLU A 65 -14.95 -0.34 7.19
CA GLU A 65 -16.23 -0.29 6.47
C GLU A 65 -17.02 -1.59 6.62
N LEU A 66 -16.37 -2.75 6.47
CA LEU A 66 -17.06 -4.04 6.61
C LEU A 66 -17.57 -4.30 8.04
N ASN A 67 -16.83 -3.87 9.06
CA ASN A 67 -17.30 -3.92 10.44
C ASN A 67 -18.53 -3.02 10.65
N TYR A 68 -18.52 -1.81 10.09
CA TYR A 68 -19.69 -0.94 10.12
C TYR A 68 -20.91 -1.60 9.48
N GLN A 69 -20.74 -2.25 8.32
CA GLN A 69 -21.83 -2.97 7.66
C GLN A 69 -22.35 -4.15 8.49
N LEU A 70 -21.50 -4.87 9.22
CA LEU A 70 -21.92 -5.94 10.15
C LEU A 70 -22.82 -5.41 11.28
N GLU A 71 -22.51 -4.23 11.80
CA GLU A 71 -23.30 -3.58 12.86
C GLU A 71 -24.58 -2.90 12.34
N ASN A 72 -24.72 -2.73 11.02
CA ASN A 72 -25.78 -1.97 10.37
C ASN A 72 -26.57 -2.81 9.33
N ASP A 73 -26.68 -4.12 9.57
CA ASP A 73 -27.46 -5.07 8.74
C ASP A 73 -27.17 -4.97 7.23
N PHE A 74 -25.90 -4.73 6.87
CA PHE A 74 -25.42 -4.60 5.50
C PHE A 74 -26.19 -3.57 4.65
N LYS A 75 -26.73 -2.52 5.29
CA LYS A 75 -27.64 -1.55 4.65
C LYS A 75 -27.07 -0.93 3.38
N ASP A 76 -25.74 -0.75 3.29
CA ASP A 76 -25.08 -0.12 2.14
C ASP A 76 -24.57 -1.15 1.14
N ILE A 77 -24.63 -2.45 1.41
CA ILE A 77 -24.26 -3.49 0.45
C ILE A 77 -25.43 -3.76 -0.50
N LYS A 78 -25.20 -3.61 -1.80
CA LYS A 78 -26.16 -3.94 -2.87
C LYS A 78 -26.05 -5.39 -3.31
N ASN A 79 -24.82 -5.89 -3.45
CA ASN A 79 -24.55 -7.23 -3.93
C ASN A 79 -23.21 -7.76 -3.39
N PHE A 80 -23.14 -9.06 -3.16
CA PHE A 80 -21.95 -9.75 -2.66
C PHE A 80 -21.76 -11.08 -3.41
N SER A 81 -20.54 -11.38 -3.84
CA SER A 81 -20.23 -12.65 -4.50
C SER A 81 -18.85 -13.18 -4.12
N ILE A 82 -18.76 -14.50 -3.95
CA ILE A 82 -17.50 -15.21 -3.67
C ILE A 82 -17.17 -16.10 -4.87
N ARG A 83 -15.97 -15.93 -5.42
CA ARG A 83 -15.40 -16.83 -6.41
C ARG A 83 -14.39 -17.75 -5.73
N LYS A 84 -14.52 -19.05 -5.98
CA LYS A 84 -13.59 -20.08 -5.47
C LYS A 84 -12.64 -20.55 -6.57
N ASN A 85 -11.46 -21.05 -6.20
CA ASN A 85 -10.55 -21.74 -7.12
C ASN A 85 -11.00 -23.20 -7.36
N SER A 86 -10.25 -23.94 -8.17
CA SER A 86 -10.53 -25.35 -8.48
C SER A 86 -10.45 -26.30 -7.27
N LYS A 87 -9.80 -25.87 -6.18
CA LYS A 87 -9.73 -26.61 -4.90
C LYS A 87 -10.85 -26.24 -3.94
N GLY A 88 -11.73 -25.30 -4.31
CA GLY A 88 -12.81 -24.83 -3.45
C GLY A 88 -12.41 -23.73 -2.45
N GLU A 89 -11.17 -23.24 -2.50
CA GLU A 89 -10.68 -22.16 -1.64
C GLU A 89 -11.18 -20.81 -2.16
N ILE A 90 -11.44 -19.86 -1.26
CA ILE A 90 -11.84 -18.51 -1.64
C ILE A 90 -10.70 -17.86 -2.43
N LYS A 91 -11.00 -17.46 -3.66
CA LYS A 91 -10.06 -16.76 -4.55
C LYS A 91 -10.34 -15.27 -4.56
N GLU A 92 -11.61 -14.89 -4.55
CA GLU A 92 -12.04 -13.49 -4.70
C GLU A 92 -13.36 -13.26 -3.98
N ILE A 93 -13.48 -12.10 -3.35
CA ILE A 93 -14.72 -11.56 -2.80
C ILE A 93 -14.99 -10.24 -3.51
N SER A 94 -16.17 -10.11 -4.13
CA SER A 94 -16.59 -8.88 -4.79
C SER A 94 -17.81 -8.31 -4.07
N ILE A 95 -17.71 -7.04 -3.64
CA ILE A 95 -18.77 -6.34 -2.90
C ILE A 95 -19.14 -5.09 -3.70
N LYS A 96 -20.44 -4.92 -3.98
CA LYS A 96 -20.97 -3.71 -4.62
C LYS A 96 -21.77 -2.93 -3.58
N PHE A 97 -21.39 -1.70 -3.32
CA PHE A 97 -22.09 -0.81 -2.42
C PHE A 97 -23.17 0.00 -3.14
N LYS A 98 -24.18 0.46 -2.39
CA LYS A 98 -25.20 1.42 -2.80
C LYS A 98 -24.61 2.82 -2.67
N TYR A 99 -23.86 3.28 -3.68
CA TYR A 99 -23.53 4.70 -3.75
C TYR A 99 -24.73 5.43 -4.33
N ASN A 100 -25.41 6.22 -3.49
CA ASN A 100 -26.28 7.28 -4.00
C ASN A 100 -25.36 8.40 -4.47
N LEU A 101 -25.37 8.69 -5.78
CA LEU A 101 -24.81 9.93 -6.32
C LEU A 101 -25.70 11.11 -5.95
#